data_AF-A0A3A8H4K1-F1
#
_entry.id   AF-A0A3A8H4K1-F1
#
_cell.length_a   1.000
_cell.length_b   1.000
_cell.length_c   1.000
_cell.angle_alpha   90.00
_cell.angle_beta   90.00
_cell.angle_gamma   90.00
#
_symmetry.space_group_name_H-M   'P 1'
#
loop_
_entity.id
_entity.type
_entity.pdbx_description
1 polymer ?
#
loop_
_entity_poly.entity_id
_entity_poly.type
_entity_poly.pdbx_seq_one_letter_code
_entity_poly.pdbx_strand_id
1 'polypeptide(L)'
;HELGHVLGLDHEHKRQDRDTYVIIRWENMVAGGAAHFQQDNNNDDDYFGYDYGSIMHYGPMQGSKNGQPTIEARGGQSIGQRNALSTLDVVTVTRIHSRTITLRASTGHYVVAEGGGGAIVNANRVAVGPWERFQLVDLDGNELNSGDLVQLQTINGNFVQATNGGGSTVDSLSVAPGTWQTFRMWKMTGTGLSTIDSGDGVVLGTPSFGYPKYWEAVTGGGSGVTVNTDAANLGAANIFTVAFP
;
A
#
# COMPACT_ATOMS: atom_id res chain seq x y z
N HIS A 1 16.45 -2.38 -11.25
CA HIS A 1 15.96 -1.85 -12.53
C HIS A 1 15.01 -2.85 -13.18
N GLU A 2 15.48 -3.94 -13.79
CA GLU A 2 14.57 -4.91 -14.46
C GLU A 2 13.52 -5.53 -13.52
N LEU A 3 13.91 -5.94 -12.31
CA LEU A 3 12.94 -6.40 -11.32
C LEU A 3 11.97 -5.29 -10.88
N GLY A 4 12.38 -4.02 -10.95
CA GLY A 4 11.49 -2.88 -10.70
C GLY A 4 10.38 -2.79 -11.74
N HIS A 5 10.70 -3.01 -13.02
CA HIS A 5 9.69 -3.10 -14.08
C HIS A 5 8.70 -4.26 -13.85
N VAL A 6 9.18 -5.42 -13.38
CA VAL A 6 8.30 -6.55 -13.03
C VAL A 6 7.33 -6.18 -11.90
N LEU A 7 7.78 -5.36 -10.95
CA LEU A 7 6.98 -4.86 -9.81
C LEU A 7 6.14 -3.62 -10.17
N GLY A 8 6.06 -3.24 -11.45
CA GLY A 8 5.22 -2.15 -11.93
C GLY A 8 5.85 -0.75 -11.90
N LEU A 9 7.14 -0.62 -11.56
CA LEU A 9 7.83 0.67 -11.72
C LEU A 9 8.12 0.95 -13.20
N ASP A 10 7.88 2.18 -13.64
CA ASP A 10 8.43 2.69 -14.92
C ASP A 10 9.57 3.68 -14.67
N HIS A 11 10.18 4.14 -15.74
CA HIS A 11 11.30 5.05 -15.73
C HIS A 11 10.93 6.42 -15.18
N GLU A 12 11.65 6.85 -14.14
CA GLU A 12 11.45 8.16 -13.50
C GLU A 12 11.54 9.34 -14.49
N HIS A 13 12.45 9.26 -15.47
CA HIS A 13 12.62 10.30 -16.49
C HIS A 13 11.53 10.30 -17.58
N LYS A 14 10.52 9.43 -17.48
CA LYS A 14 9.33 9.43 -18.34
C LYS A 14 8.11 10.03 -17.67
N ARG A 15 8.17 10.40 -16.39
CA ARG A 15 7.03 11.00 -15.66
C ARG A 15 6.42 12.21 -16.37
N GLN A 16 5.13 12.44 -16.14
CA GLN A 16 4.39 13.56 -16.70
C GLN A 16 4.88 14.92 -16.18
N ASP A 17 5.43 14.96 -14.97
CA ASP A 17 5.95 16.18 -14.33
C ASP A 17 7.45 16.42 -14.54
N ARG A 18 8.16 15.51 -15.22
CA ARG A 18 9.63 15.49 -15.29
C ARG A 18 10.26 16.80 -15.73
N ASP A 19 9.61 17.57 -16.61
CA ASP A 19 10.22 18.77 -17.21
C ASP A 19 10.39 19.91 -16.17
N THR A 20 9.77 19.76 -15.00
CA THR A 20 10.01 20.55 -13.77
C THR A 20 11.35 20.24 -13.13
N TYR A 21 11.90 19.04 -13.37
CA TYR A 21 13.05 18.46 -12.68
C TYR A 21 14.25 18.22 -13.60
N VAL A 22 14.01 17.84 -14.84
CA VAL A 22 15.04 17.57 -15.84
C VAL A 22 14.80 18.34 -17.14
N ILE A 23 15.83 18.43 -17.96
CA ILE A 23 15.78 18.96 -19.33
C ILE A 23 16.22 17.83 -20.25
N ILE A 24 15.37 17.50 -21.22
CA ILE A 24 15.71 16.53 -22.26
C ILE A 24 16.38 17.26 -23.43
N ARG A 25 17.63 16.88 -23.73
CA ARG A 25 18.46 17.41 -24.83
C ARG A 25 18.31 16.57 -26.09
N TRP A 26 17.18 16.72 -26.76
CA TRP A 26 16.81 15.98 -27.97
C TRP A 26 17.89 16.06 -29.06
N GLU A 27 18.57 17.20 -29.18
CA GLU A 27 19.64 17.47 -30.13
C GLU A 27 20.85 16.55 -29.97
N ASN A 28 21.09 16.02 -28.76
CA ASN A 28 22.22 15.14 -28.44
C ASN A 28 21.90 13.65 -28.66
N MET A 29 20.66 13.30 -28.99
CA MET A 29 20.23 11.91 -29.13
C MET A 29 20.62 11.28 -30.47
N VAL A 30 20.88 9.97 -30.44
CA VAL A 30 20.98 9.11 -31.63
C VAL A 30 19.65 9.08 -32.40
N ALA A 31 19.71 8.83 -33.72
CA ALA A 31 18.51 8.70 -34.53
C ALA A 31 17.58 7.59 -34.00
N GLY A 32 16.29 7.90 -33.85
CA GLY A 32 15.29 7.00 -33.27
C GLY A 32 15.26 6.97 -31.73
N GLY A 33 16.27 7.52 -31.05
CA GLY A 33 16.37 7.48 -29.58
C GLY A 33 15.25 8.23 -28.86
N ALA A 34 14.67 9.27 -29.49
CA ALA A 34 13.65 10.12 -28.89
C ALA A 34 12.41 9.37 -28.37
N ALA A 35 12.07 8.21 -28.95
CA ALA A 35 10.95 7.40 -28.49
C ALA A 35 11.10 6.92 -27.02
N HIS A 36 12.33 6.65 -26.58
CA HIS A 36 12.62 6.19 -25.21
C HIS A 36 12.51 7.29 -24.16
N PHE A 37 12.44 8.55 -24.59
CA PHE A 37 12.37 9.73 -23.72
C PHE A 37 11.00 10.40 -23.83
N GLN A 38 10.01 9.81 -24.50
CA GLN A 38 8.66 10.38 -24.46
C GLN A 38 8.07 10.26 -23.06
N GLN A 39 7.33 11.28 -22.63
CA GLN A 39 6.63 11.20 -21.35
C GLN A 39 5.54 10.14 -21.44
N ASP A 40 5.37 9.40 -20.34
CA ASP A 40 4.17 8.61 -20.14
C ASP A 40 3.11 9.51 -19.51
N ASN A 41 2.05 9.77 -20.28
CA ASN A 41 0.95 10.65 -19.89
C ASN A 41 -0.34 9.87 -19.65
N ASN A 42 -0.26 8.54 -19.55
CA ASN A 42 -1.40 7.64 -19.55
C ASN A 42 -1.58 6.89 -18.23
N ASN A 43 -0.68 7.05 -17.26
CA ASN A 43 -0.77 6.44 -15.95
C ASN A 43 -0.71 7.50 -14.83
N ASP A 44 -1.75 7.59 -14.02
CA ASP A 44 -1.83 8.44 -12.81
C ASP A 44 -0.94 7.87 -11.67
N ASP A 45 0.24 7.33 -11.99
CA ASP A 45 1.11 6.58 -11.06
C ASP A 45 2.24 7.43 -10.44
N ASP A 46 2.18 8.76 -10.58
CA ASP A 46 3.12 9.70 -9.94
C ASP A 46 2.78 9.86 -8.44
N TYR A 47 2.85 8.76 -7.68
CA TYR A 47 2.42 8.68 -6.27
C TYR A 47 3.18 9.62 -5.32
N PHE A 48 4.44 9.95 -5.66
CA PHE A 48 5.34 10.75 -4.83
C PHE A 48 6.13 11.77 -5.68
N GLY A 49 6.90 12.64 -5.03
CA GLY A 49 7.76 13.60 -5.72
C GLY A 49 8.85 12.94 -6.57
N TYR A 50 9.41 13.70 -7.51
CA TYR A 50 10.43 13.22 -8.44
C TYR A 50 11.71 12.76 -7.73
N ASP A 51 12.20 11.58 -8.11
CA ASP A 51 13.36 10.94 -7.49
C ASP A 51 14.58 10.84 -8.41
N TYR A 52 15.46 11.83 -8.35
CA TYR A 52 16.74 11.81 -9.07
C TYR A 52 17.59 10.56 -8.75
N GLY A 53 17.44 10.01 -7.55
CA GLY A 53 18.16 8.84 -7.06
C GLY A 53 17.51 7.50 -7.39
N SER A 54 16.35 7.48 -8.04
CA SER A 54 15.64 6.24 -8.39
C SER A 54 16.52 5.32 -9.23
N ILE A 55 16.47 4.02 -8.96
CA ILE A 55 17.13 3.01 -9.80
C ILE A 55 16.52 2.98 -11.22
N MET A 56 15.32 3.53 -11.38
CA MET A 56 14.56 3.62 -12.63
C MET A 56 14.91 4.88 -13.45
N HIS A 57 15.66 5.82 -12.88
CA HIS A 57 16.09 7.01 -13.61
C HIS A 57 17.23 6.68 -14.60
N TYR A 58 17.19 7.21 -15.83
CA TYR A 58 18.30 7.08 -16.78
C TYR A 58 19.47 7.99 -16.42
N GLY A 59 20.67 7.59 -16.85
CA GLY A 59 21.87 8.41 -16.71
C GLY A 59 21.92 9.56 -17.71
N PRO A 60 22.78 10.56 -17.46
CA PRO A 60 22.82 11.78 -18.26
C PRO A 60 23.24 11.54 -19.71
N MET A 61 23.98 10.48 -20.01
CA MET A 61 24.52 10.17 -21.35
C MET A 61 23.71 9.12 -22.12
N GLN A 62 22.58 8.65 -21.59
CA GLN A 62 21.83 7.55 -22.18
C GLN A 62 21.35 7.94 -23.60
N GLY A 63 21.66 7.13 -24.61
CA GLY A 63 21.27 7.42 -26.00
C GLY A 63 21.98 8.62 -26.65
N SER A 64 23.09 9.11 -26.08
CA SER A 64 23.89 10.20 -26.67
C SER A 64 24.62 9.77 -27.94
N LYS A 65 24.65 10.65 -28.95
CA LYS A 65 25.42 10.46 -30.21
C LYS A 65 26.77 11.17 -30.23
N ASN A 66 26.97 12.12 -29.33
CA ASN A 66 28.07 13.09 -29.39
C ASN A 66 28.83 13.21 -28.05
N GLY A 67 28.57 12.31 -27.09
CA GLY A 67 29.19 12.35 -25.76
C GLY A 67 28.71 13.50 -24.87
N GLN A 68 27.69 14.24 -25.30
CA GLN A 68 27.03 15.28 -24.50
C GLN A 68 25.76 14.72 -23.84
N PRO A 69 25.30 15.31 -22.71
CA PRO A 69 24.14 14.81 -22.00
C PRO A 69 22.85 14.83 -22.84
N THR A 70 22.04 13.78 -22.75
CA THR A 70 20.66 13.71 -23.24
C THR A 70 19.65 14.05 -22.16
N ILE A 71 20.01 13.89 -20.88
CA ILE A 71 19.23 14.33 -19.73
C ILE A 71 20.11 15.22 -18.84
N GLU A 72 19.63 16.43 -18.56
CA GLU A 72 20.24 17.34 -17.59
C GLU A 72 19.30 17.53 -16.40
N ALA A 73 19.74 17.16 -15.20
CA ALA A 73 19.00 17.46 -13.99
C ALA A 73 19.10 18.95 -13.63
N ARG A 74 17.96 19.59 -13.40
CA ARG A 74 17.92 20.98 -12.93
C ARG A 74 18.54 21.05 -11.54
N GLY A 75 19.31 22.11 -11.30
CA GLY A 75 20.06 22.26 -10.05
C GLY A 75 21.22 21.26 -9.89
N GLY A 76 21.65 20.57 -10.96
CA GLY A 76 22.86 19.74 -10.96
C GLY A 76 22.77 18.48 -10.10
N GLN A 77 21.57 17.95 -9.87
CA GLN A 77 21.37 16.72 -9.10
C GLN A 77 21.99 15.51 -9.83
N SER A 78 22.49 14.55 -9.06
CA SER A 78 23.03 13.29 -9.61
C SER A 78 21.88 12.37 -10.04
N ILE A 79 21.99 11.79 -11.24
CA ILE A 79 21.00 10.87 -11.82
C ILE A 79 21.65 9.62 -12.41
N GLY A 80 20.87 8.55 -12.57
CA GLY A 80 21.29 7.34 -13.28
C GLY A 80 22.10 6.34 -12.48
N GLN A 81 22.05 6.41 -11.14
CA GLN A 81 22.68 5.43 -10.28
C GLN A 81 22.09 4.02 -10.51
N ARG A 82 22.89 2.98 -10.26
CA ARG A 82 22.49 1.56 -10.42
C ARG A 82 22.88 0.70 -9.21
N ASN A 83 23.20 1.31 -8.09
CA ASN A 83 23.75 0.64 -6.91
C ASN A 83 22.67 0.04 -6.00
N ALA A 84 21.54 0.74 -5.81
CA ALA A 84 20.48 0.31 -4.89
C ALA A 84 19.12 0.89 -5.30
N LEU A 85 18.05 0.35 -4.74
CA LEU A 85 16.74 1.01 -4.74
C LEU A 85 16.82 2.28 -3.88
N SER A 86 16.17 3.34 -4.32
CA SER A 86 15.93 4.49 -3.46
C SER A 86 14.81 4.19 -2.45
N THR A 87 14.65 5.05 -1.45
CA THR A 87 13.50 4.98 -0.54
C THR A 87 12.18 5.10 -1.30
N LEU A 88 12.11 5.97 -2.31
CA LEU A 88 10.89 6.17 -3.09
C LEU A 88 10.60 4.98 -4.01
N ASP A 89 11.61 4.31 -4.59
CA ASP A 89 11.40 3.07 -5.33
C ASP A 89 10.67 2.02 -4.47
N VAL A 90 11.14 1.82 -3.23
CA VAL A 90 10.57 0.83 -2.29
C VAL A 90 9.13 1.19 -1.90
N VAL A 91 8.89 2.45 -1.55
CA VAL A 91 7.56 2.90 -1.13
C VAL A 91 6.58 2.92 -2.30
N THR A 92 7.02 3.26 -3.52
CA THR A 92 6.19 3.20 -4.73
C THR A 92 5.76 1.77 -5.05
N VAL A 93 6.69 0.80 -5.01
CA VAL A 93 6.32 -0.63 -5.17
C VAL A 93 5.28 -1.03 -4.12
N THR A 94 5.49 -0.63 -2.87
CA THR A 94 4.53 -0.93 -1.78
C THR A 94 3.16 -0.32 -2.07
N ARG A 95 3.13 0.90 -2.64
CA ARG A 95 1.89 1.61 -3.02
C ARG A 95 1.19 0.95 -4.21
N ILE A 96 1.90 0.61 -5.27
CA ILE A 96 1.35 -0.07 -6.46
C ILE A 96 0.64 -1.37 -6.07
N HIS A 97 1.20 -2.09 -5.11
CA HIS A 97 0.62 -3.34 -4.61
C HIS A 97 -0.36 -3.16 -3.45
N SER A 98 -0.68 -1.93 -3.08
CA SER A 98 -1.63 -1.64 -2.00
C SER A 98 -3.04 -1.38 -2.56
N ARG A 99 -4.06 -2.00 -1.97
CA ARG A 99 -5.47 -1.81 -2.36
C ARG A 99 -6.25 -1.02 -1.32
N THR A 100 -7.20 -0.19 -1.73
CA THR A 100 -8.13 0.38 -0.74
C THR A 100 -9.10 -0.72 -0.31
N ILE A 101 -9.29 -0.88 0.99
CA ILE A 101 -10.23 -1.85 1.58
C ILE A 101 -11.20 -1.14 2.52
N THR A 102 -12.42 -1.64 2.56
CA THR A 102 -13.40 -1.39 3.61
C THR A 102 -13.76 -2.70 4.29
N LEU A 103 -14.03 -2.64 5.59
CA LEU A 103 -14.39 -3.80 6.40
C LEU A 103 -15.76 -3.54 7.03
N ARG A 104 -16.72 -4.43 6.78
CA ARG A 104 -18.08 -4.33 7.30
C ARG A 104 -18.34 -5.45 8.30
N ALA A 105 -18.65 -5.09 9.54
CA ALA A 105 -19.02 -6.03 10.59
C ALA A 105 -20.36 -6.71 10.30
N SER A 106 -20.67 -7.81 11.00
CA SER A 106 -21.86 -8.63 10.76
C SER A 106 -23.20 -7.90 10.97
N THR A 107 -23.25 -6.89 11.82
CA THR A 107 -24.44 -6.02 11.99
C THR A 107 -24.58 -4.97 10.88
N GLY A 108 -23.65 -4.93 9.94
CA GLY A 108 -23.66 -4.05 8.78
C GLY A 108 -22.93 -2.72 8.96
N HIS A 109 -22.30 -2.49 10.11
CA HIS A 109 -21.52 -1.30 10.40
C HIS A 109 -20.09 -1.42 9.84
N TYR A 110 -19.55 -0.32 9.33
CA TYR A 110 -18.19 -0.23 8.80
C TYR A 110 -17.18 0.08 9.90
N VAL A 111 -16.00 -0.52 9.74
CA VAL A 111 -14.80 -0.20 10.51
C VAL A 111 -14.35 1.21 10.15
N VAL A 112 -13.95 1.99 11.15
CA VAL A 112 -13.56 3.39 11.02
C VAL A 112 -12.34 3.69 11.88
N ALA A 113 -11.36 4.41 11.32
CA ALA A 113 -10.31 5.06 12.09
C ALA A 113 -10.78 6.46 12.48
N GLU A 114 -11.04 6.68 13.77
CA GLU A 114 -11.54 7.98 14.23
C GLU A 114 -10.54 9.09 13.92
N GLY A 115 -11.04 10.23 13.40
CA GLY A 115 -10.20 11.34 12.94
C GLY A 115 -9.40 11.08 11.66
N GLY A 116 -9.62 9.95 10.97
CA GLY A 116 -8.86 9.54 9.79
C GLY A 116 -7.51 8.88 10.12
N GLY A 117 -7.24 8.59 11.40
CA GLY A 117 -5.98 8.06 11.90
C GLY A 117 -5.46 8.86 13.09
N GLY A 118 -4.81 8.20 14.05
CA GLY A 118 -4.32 8.82 15.28
C GLY A 118 -5.28 8.68 16.48
N ALA A 119 -6.27 7.78 16.40
CA ALA A 119 -7.19 7.50 17.50
C ALA A 119 -7.68 6.04 17.47
N ILE A 120 -8.71 5.73 18.27
CA ILE A 120 -9.34 4.41 18.36
C ILE A 120 -9.94 3.96 17.01
N VAL A 121 -10.01 2.64 16.79
CA VAL A 121 -10.74 2.04 15.67
C VAL A 121 -12.06 1.48 16.17
N ASN A 122 -13.16 1.91 15.54
CA ASN A 122 -14.52 1.45 15.83
C ASN A 122 -15.10 0.67 14.65
N ALA A 123 -16.22 0.00 14.85
CA ALA A 123 -17.03 -0.63 13.81
C ALA A 123 -18.49 -0.17 13.95
N ASN A 124 -18.75 1.13 13.80
CA ASN A 124 -20.03 1.75 14.14
C ASN A 124 -20.59 2.67 13.05
N ARG A 125 -19.99 2.69 11.86
CA ARG A 125 -20.42 3.59 10.77
C ARG A 125 -21.44 2.93 9.87
N VAL A 126 -22.45 3.67 9.45
CA VAL A 126 -23.55 3.13 8.60
C VAL A 126 -23.30 3.35 7.10
N ALA A 127 -22.26 4.10 6.74
CA ALA A 127 -21.87 4.39 5.36
C ALA A 127 -20.36 4.52 5.26
N VAL A 128 -19.83 4.28 4.06
CA VAL A 128 -18.41 4.46 3.74
C VAL A 128 -18.15 5.92 3.37
N GLY A 129 -17.31 6.57 4.15
CA GLY A 129 -16.66 7.85 3.84
C GLY A 129 -15.14 7.68 3.79
N PRO A 130 -14.38 8.78 3.94
CA PRO A 130 -12.92 8.73 3.90
C PRO A 130 -12.27 7.95 5.05
N TRP A 131 -12.91 7.84 6.21
CA TRP A 131 -12.31 7.25 7.43
C TRP A 131 -12.57 5.76 7.57
N GLU A 132 -13.48 5.22 6.77
CA GLU A 132 -13.81 3.80 6.69
C GLU A 132 -13.00 3.08 5.61
N ARG A 133 -12.15 3.83 4.89
CA ARG A 133 -11.25 3.33 3.86
C ARG A 133 -9.85 3.22 4.44
N PHE A 134 -9.25 2.06 4.24
CA PHE A 134 -7.88 1.77 4.64
C PHE A 134 -7.08 1.37 3.41
N GLN A 135 -5.84 1.83 3.33
CA GLN A 135 -4.88 1.26 2.42
C GLN A 135 -4.43 -0.09 2.98
N LEU A 136 -4.84 -1.17 2.33
CA LEU A 136 -4.35 -2.52 2.57
C LEU A 136 -2.96 -2.66 1.96
N VAL A 137 -1.98 -2.97 2.78
CA VAL A 137 -0.64 -3.34 2.36
C VAL A 137 -0.49 -4.84 2.56
N ASP A 138 -0.38 -5.57 1.46
CA ASP A 138 -0.02 -6.99 1.48
C ASP A 138 1.51 -7.13 1.61
N LEU A 139 1.98 -7.86 2.62
CA LEU A 139 3.41 -7.93 2.93
C LEU A 139 4.17 -8.97 2.11
N ASP A 140 3.48 -9.87 1.41
CA ASP A 140 4.14 -10.81 0.50
C ASP A 140 4.22 -10.29 -0.95
N GLY A 141 3.41 -9.26 -1.27
CA GLY A 141 3.38 -8.54 -2.54
C GLY A 141 2.65 -9.26 -3.68
N ASN A 142 1.94 -10.36 -3.42
CA ASN A 142 1.24 -11.15 -4.44
C ASN A 142 -0.25 -10.82 -4.50
N GLU A 143 -1.03 -11.73 -5.11
CA GLU A 143 -2.47 -11.70 -4.97
C GLU A 143 -2.85 -11.93 -3.50
N LEU A 144 -3.75 -11.11 -2.98
CA LEU A 144 -4.22 -11.22 -1.61
C LEU A 144 -4.96 -12.53 -1.38
N ASN A 145 -4.36 -13.41 -0.59
CA ASN A 145 -4.81 -14.76 -0.29
C ASN A 145 -5.06 -14.96 1.21
N SER A 146 -5.87 -15.97 1.50
CA SER A 146 -6.14 -16.43 2.86
C SER A 146 -4.86 -16.95 3.50
N GLY A 147 -4.46 -16.32 4.60
CA GLY A 147 -3.24 -16.61 5.35
C GLY A 147 -2.19 -15.53 5.27
N ASP A 148 -2.38 -14.52 4.43
CA ASP A 148 -1.38 -13.49 4.18
C ASP A 148 -1.24 -12.52 5.35
N LEU A 149 -0.03 -11.98 5.47
CA LEU A 149 0.27 -10.94 6.44
C LEU A 149 0.01 -9.58 5.79
N VAL A 150 -0.82 -8.79 6.45
CA VAL A 150 -1.29 -7.52 5.95
C VAL A 150 -1.11 -6.42 6.98
N GLN A 151 -1.09 -5.18 6.50
CA GLN A 151 -1.19 -3.98 7.30
C GLN A 151 -2.31 -3.09 6.76
N LEU A 152 -2.96 -2.33 7.64
CA LEU A 152 -4.01 -1.38 7.29
C LEU A 152 -3.53 0.02 7.64
N GLN A 153 -3.26 0.83 6.62
CA GLN A 153 -2.90 2.23 6.79
C GLN A 153 -4.13 3.12 6.59
N THR A 154 -4.34 4.03 7.52
CA THR A 154 -5.41 5.03 7.52
C THR A 154 -5.10 6.16 6.54
N ILE A 155 -6.10 7.00 6.23
CA ILE A 155 -5.93 8.12 5.29
C ILE A 155 -4.89 9.16 5.75
N ASN A 156 -4.66 9.29 7.07
CA ASN A 156 -3.62 10.16 7.63
C ASN A 156 -2.23 9.50 7.70
N GLY A 157 -2.09 8.28 7.19
CA GLY A 157 -0.81 7.55 7.18
C GLY A 157 -0.51 6.74 8.45
N ASN A 158 -1.38 6.81 9.47
CA ASN A 158 -1.24 5.96 10.66
C ASN A 158 -1.59 4.50 10.34
N PHE A 159 -1.03 3.56 11.09
CA PHE A 159 -1.27 2.13 10.96
C PHE A 159 -2.20 1.64 12.06
N VAL A 160 -3.19 0.84 11.67
CA VAL A 160 -4.04 0.12 12.62
C VAL A 160 -3.20 -0.88 13.40
N GLN A 161 -3.43 -1.02 14.71
CA GLN A 161 -2.63 -1.87 15.59
C GLN A 161 -3.45 -2.62 16.64
N ALA A 162 -2.98 -3.83 16.95
CA ALA A 162 -3.38 -4.59 18.12
C ALA A 162 -2.69 -4.02 19.37
N THR A 163 -3.42 -3.27 20.19
CA THR A 163 -2.82 -2.73 21.42
C THR A 163 -2.32 -3.85 22.32
N ASN A 164 -1.14 -3.67 22.92
CA ASN A 164 -0.42 -4.68 23.70
C ASN A 164 -0.08 -5.98 22.93
N GLY A 165 -0.08 -5.94 21.59
CA GLY A 165 0.16 -7.12 20.76
C GLY A 165 -1.01 -8.11 20.71
N GLY A 166 -2.20 -7.72 21.16
CA GLY A 166 -3.38 -8.56 21.32
C GLY A 166 -3.83 -8.63 22.80
N GLY A 167 -5.12 -8.84 23.05
CA GLY A 167 -5.66 -8.85 24.42
C GLY A 167 -6.26 -7.52 24.88
N SER A 168 -6.41 -6.53 23.99
CA SER A 168 -7.04 -5.23 24.25
C SER A 168 -7.83 -4.71 23.02
N THR A 169 -7.90 -3.41 22.83
CA THR A 169 -8.56 -2.71 21.72
C THR A 169 -7.72 -2.68 20.45
N VAL A 170 -8.35 -2.30 19.35
CA VAL A 170 -7.68 -1.89 18.11
C VAL A 170 -7.66 -0.36 18.03
N ASP A 171 -6.50 0.25 17.78
CA ASP A 171 -6.37 1.69 17.54
C ASP A 171 -5.51 1.96 16.30
N SER A 172 -5.32 3.23 15.95
CA SER A 172 -4.50 3.68 14.83
C SER A 172 -3.52 4.78 15.23
N LEU A 173 -2.88 4.65 16.40
CA LEU A 173 -1.95 5.68 16.92
C LEU A 173 -0.57 5.66 16.24
N SER A 174 -0.10 4.49 15.78
CA SER A 174 1.25 4.35 15.23
C SER A 174 1.39 5.01 13.86
N VAL A 175 2.49 5.72 13.62
CA VAL A 175 2.87 6.25 12.29
C VAL A 175 3.87 5.35 11.56
N ALA A 176 4.30 4.27 12.19
CA ALA A 176 5.25 3.32 11.63
C ALA A 176 4.68 1.89 11.62
N PRO A 177 4.97 1.10 10.58
CA PRO A 177 4.63 -0.32 10.56
C PRO A 177 5.47 -1.08 11.60
N GLY A 178 4.95 -2.21 12.05
CA GLY A 178 5.59 -3.01 13.09
C GLY A 178 4.80 -4.28 13.42
N THR A 179 5.28 -5.04 14.39
CA THR A 179 4.69 -6.33 14.76
C THR A 179 3.25 -6.22 15.26
N TRP A 180 2.89 -5.11 15.91
CA TRP A 180 1.53 -4.88 16.40
C TRP A 180 0.60 -4.32 15.31
N GLN A 181 1.16 -3.78 14.23
CA GLN A 181 0.43 -3.24 13.08
C GLN A 181 0.20 -4.30 12.00
N THR A 182 0.88 -5.44 12.10
CA THR A 182 0.74 -6.56 11.18
C THR A 182 -0.33 -7.52 11.68
N PHE A 183 -1.23 -7.92 10.78
CA PHE A 183 -2.26 -8.92 11.03
C PHE A 183 -2.13 -10.03 10.01
N ARG A 184 -2.50 -11.25 10.40
CA ARG A 184 -2.79 -12.30 9.43
C ARG A 184 -4.27 -12.25 9.10
N MET A 185 -4.61 -12.34 7.82
CA MET A 185 -5.98 -12.32 7.33
C MET A 185 -6.36 -13.68 6.76
N TRP A 186 -7.50 -14.23 7.19
CA TRP A 186 -8.00 -15.51 6.67
C TRP A 186 -9.39 -15.35 6.10
N LYS A 187 -9.61 -15.97 4.95
CA LYS A 187 -10.94 -16.09 4.33
C LYS A 187 -11.75 -17.15 5.07
N MET A 188 -12.95 -16.78 5.49
CA MET A 188 -13.89 -17.63 6.22
C MET A 188 -15.13 -17.96 5.39
N THR A 189 -15.59 -17.03 4.56
CA THR A 189 -16.77 -17.19 3.72
C THR A 189 -16.58 -16.51 2.36
N GLY A 190 -17.37 -16.92 1.36
CA GLY A 190 -17.35 -16.35 0.01
C GLY A 190 -17.08 -17.39 -1.08
N THR A 191 -16.68 -16.94 -2.27
CA THR A 191 -16.44 -17.80 -3.45
C THR A 191 -14.96 -18.00 -3.70
N GLY A 192 -14.54 -19.18 -4.18
CA GLY A 192 -13.11 -19.48 -4.35
C GLY A 192 -12.44 -19.92 -3.04
N LEU A 193 -11.24 -20.50 -3.15
CA LEU A 193 -10.62 -21.23 -2.04
C LEU A 193 -9.64 -20.38 -1.21
N SER A 194 -8.82 -19.55 -1.86
CA SER A 194 -7.74 -18.81 -1.19
C SER A 194 -7.81 -17.30 -1.43
N THR A 195 -8.02 -16.87 -2.67
CA THR A 195 -8.05 -15.45 -3.04
C THR A 195 -9.14 -14.71 -2.26
N ILE A 196 -8.82 -13.52 -1.77
CA ILE A 196 -9.74 -12.64 -1.03
C ILE A 196 -10.22 -11.53 -1.96
N ASP A 197 -11.51 -11.58 -2.28
CA ASP A 197 -12.22 -10.70 -3.20
C ASP A 197 -13.33 -9.92 -2.48
N SER A 198 -13.82 -8.86 -3.13
CA SER A 198 -14.96 -8.08 -2.64
C SER A 198 -16.17 -8.98 -2.38
N GLY A 199 -16.74 -8.89 -1.18
CA GLY A 199 -17.89 -9.69 -0.73
C GLY A 199 -17.52 -10.87 0.17
N ASP A 200 -16.24 -11.25 0.25
CA ASP A 200 -15.79 -12.31 1.13
C ASP A 200 -15.84 -11.91 2.61
N GLY A 201 -16.10 -12.88 3.48
CA GLY A 201 -15.96 -12.71 4.92
C GLY A 201 -14.58 -13.14 5.37
N VAL A 202 -13.86 -12.25 6.07
CA VAL A 202 -12.52 -12.51 6.59
C VAL A 202 -12.45 -12.35 8.10
N VAL A 203 -11.48 -13.02 8.71
CA VAL A 203 -11.03 -12.73 10.08
C VAL A 203 -9.63 -12.13 10.03
N LEU A 204 -9.36 -11.13 10.87
CA LEU A 204 -8.02 -10.58 11.07
C LEU A 204 -7.54 -10.98 12.46
N GLY A 205 -6.30 -11.43 12.58
CA GLY A 205 -5.74 -11.82 13.86
C GLY A 205 -4.25 -11.51 13.97
N THR A 206 -3.73 -11.53 15.20
CA THR A 206 -2.30 -11.32 15.44
C THR A 206 -1.47 -12.42 14.76
N PRO A 207 -0.25 -12.12 14.27
CA PRO A 207 0.54 -13.06 13.46
C PRO A 207 1.15 -14.22 14.27
N SER A 208 0.93 -14.27 15.59
CA SER A 208 1.53 -15.27 16.48
C SER A 208 1.09 -16.69 16.13
N PHE A 209 2.07 -17.59 15.98
CA PHE A 209 1.84 -19.00 15.66
C PHE A 209 1.35 -19.84 16.85
N GLY A 210 1.36 -19.30 18.08
CA GLY A 210 0.94 -20.02 19.29
C GLY A 210 -0.53 -19.82 19.64
N TYR A 211 -0.91 -18.56 19.89
CA TYR A 211 -2.26 -18.18 20.34
C TYR A 211 -2.66 -16.85 19.70
N PRO A 212 -3.01 -16.85 18.40
CA PRO A 212 -3.45 -15.64 17.73
C PRO A 212 -4.73 -15.12 18.40
N LYS A 213 -4.80 -13.80 18.57
CA LYS A 213 -6.01 -13.11 19.00
C LYS A 213 -6.66 -12.45 17.81
N TYR A 214 -7.96 -12.61 17.66
CA TYR A 214 -8.71 -12.18 16.50
C TYR A 214 -9.50 -10.91 16.80
N TRP A 215 -9.67 -10.11 15.76
CA TRP A 215 -10.51 -8.93 15.77
C TRP A 215 -11.94 -9.32 16.10
N GLU A 216 -12.59 -8.50 16.90
CA GLU A 216 -14.01 -8.59 17.23
C GLU A 216 -14.63 -7.21 17.16
N ALA A 217 -15.62 -7.05 16.29
CA ALA A 217 -16.53 -5.92 16.37
C ALA A 217 -17.43 -6.15 17.58
N VAL A 218 -17.28 -5.35 18.64
CA VAL A 218 -18.04 -5.52 19.87
C VAL A 218 -19.55 -5.49 19.54
N THR A 219 -20.31 -6.43 20.09
CA THR A 219 -21.73 -6.68 19.78
C THR A 219 -22.04 -6.96 18.30
N GLY A 220 -21.05 -7.39 17.52
CA GLY A 220 -21.16 -7.57 16.07
C GLY A 220 -21.09 -6.27 15.26
N GLY A 221 -20.81 -5.13 15.91
CA GLY A 221 -20.79 -3.77 15.36
C GLY A 221 -21.68 -2.80 16.15
N GLY A 222 -21.57 -1.52 15.83
CA GLY A 222 -22.18 -0.40 16.56
C GLY A 222 -21.31 0.19 17.68
N SER A 223 -20.13 -0.39 17.94
CA SER A 223 -19.22 0.03 19.02
C SER A 223 -17.74 -0.10 18.59
N GLY A 224 -16.83 -0.28 19.54
CA GLY A 224 -15.39 -0.44 19.30
C GLY A 224 -15.00 -1.78 18.65
N VAL A 225 -13.74 -1.85 18.20
CA VAL A 225 -13.10 -3.09 17.76
C VAL A 225 -12.06 -3.53 18.79
N THR A 226 -12.08 -4.80 19.15
CA THR A 226 -11.08 -5.43 20.04
C THR A 226 -10.30 -6.52 19.32
N VAL A 227 -9.21 -7.01 19.91
CA VAL A 227 -8.38 -8.08 19.37
C VAL A 227 -8.11 -9.13 20.45
N ASN A 228 -9.18 -9.83 20.86
CA ASN A 228 -9.20 -10.64 22.08
C ASN A 228 -9.71 -12.06 21.91
N THR A 229 -10.45 -12.32 20.85
CA THR A 229 -11.12 -13.60 20.65
C THR A 229 -10.09 -14.68 20.33
N ASP A 230 -10.23 -15.84 20.97
CA ASP A 230 -9.44 -17.03 20.63
C ASP A 230 -10.03 -17.76 19.42
N ALA A 231 -9.20 -18.50 18.69
CA ALA A 231 -9.63 -19.26 17.50
C ALA A 231 -10.85 -20.16 17.76
N ALA A 232 -10.92 -20.79 18.94
CA ALA A 232 -12.02 -21.68 19.33
C ALA A 232 -13.37 -20.96 19.53
N ASN A 233 -13.34 -19.63 19.67
CA ASN A 233 -14.51 -18.79 19.99
C ASN A 233 -14.90 -17.87 18.84
N LEU A 234 -14.35 -18.07 17.65
CA LEU A 234 -14.70 -17.27 16.47
C LEU A 234 -16.19 -17.39 16.16
N GLY A 235 -16.84 -16.25 15.96
CA GLY A 235 -18.24 -16.14 15.58
C GLY A 235 -18.50 -14.99 14.62
N ALA A 236 -19.78 -14.67 14.42
CA ALA A 236 -20.20 -13.62 13.49
C ALA A 236 -19.61 -12.23 13.83
N ALA A 237 -19.30 -11.95 15.10
CA ALA A 237 -18.67 -10.69 15.51
C ALA A 237 -17.21 -10.53 15.04
N ASN A 238 -16.56 -11.64 14.65
CA ASN A 238 -15.17 -11.65 14.21
C ASN A 238 -15.02 -11.62 12.68
N ILE A 239 -16.11 -11.90 11.96
CA ILE A 239 -16.11 -11.97 10.50
C ILE A 239 -16.48 -10.59 9.95
N PHE A 240 -15.58 -10.03 9.14
CA PHE A 240 -15.77 -8.78 8.45
C PHE A 240 -15.92 -9.04 6.96
N THR A 241 -16.98 -8.52 6.34
CA THR A 241 -17.11 -8.54 4.88
C THR A 241 -16.17 -7.50 4.29
N VAL A 242 -15.29 -7.92 3.38
CA VAL A 242 -14.36 -7.04 2.68
C VAL A 242 -15.01 -6.45 1.43
N ALA A 243 -14.60 -5.23 1.08
CA ALA A 243 -14.82 -4.69 -0.25
C ALA A 243 -13.63 -3.82 -0.67
N PHE A 244 -13.26 -3.91 -1.95
CA PHE A 244 -12.22 -3.11 -2.61
C PHE A 244 -12.89 -2.06 -3.52
N PRO A 245 -13.21 -0.88 -2.99
CA PRO A 245 -13.88 0.20 -3.73
C PRO A 245 -12.94 0.96 -4.68
#